data_AF-A0A7J8UEL0-F1
#
_entry.id   AF-A0A7J8UEL0-F1
#
_cell.length_a   1.000
_cell.length_b   1.000
_cell.length_c   1.000
_cell.angle_alpha   90.00
_cell.angle_beta   90.00
_cell.angle_gamma   90.00
#
_symmetry.space_group_name_H-M   'P 1'
#
loop_
_entity.id
_entity.type
_entity.pdbx_description
1 polymer ?
#
loop_
_entity_poly.entity_id
_entity_poly.type
_entity_poly.pdbx_seq_one_letter_code
_entity_poly.pdbx_strand_id
1 'polypeptide(L)'
;MPTLAKLPYLGMLELHEEAFIGKEMFCCGQAFAKLESLSLKELNFLEEWKVSEGAMPCLWRLEIENCRQLKKLPDGLRFIATLQ
;
A
#
# COMPACT_ATOMS: atom_id res chain seq x y z
N MET A 1 6.04 4.89 5.89
CA MET A 1 6.28 4.36 4.52
C MET A 1 7.51 4.90 3.77
N PRO A 2 8.02 6.14 3.96
CA PRO A 2 9.08 6.68 3.08
C PRO A 2 10.37 5.85 3.02
N THR A 3 10.77 5.24 4.13
CA THR A 3 12.01 4.44 4.20
C THR A 3 11.89 3.15 3.39
N LEU A 4 10.77 2.43 3.49
CA LEU A 4 10.54 1.18 2.75
C LEU A 4 10.44 1.44 1.25
N ALA A 5 9.83 2.56 0.84
CA ALA A 5 9.71 2.94 -0.56
C ALA A 5 11.05 3.18 -1.28
N LYS A 6 12.14 3.42 -0.52
CA LYS A 6 13.50 3.61 -1.06
C LYS A 6 14.25 2.32 -1.32
N LEU A 7 13.71 1.17 -0.89
CA LEU A 7 14.36 -0.12 -1.08
C LEU A 7 14.28 -0.50 -2.57
N PRO A 8 15.42 -0.59 -3.29
CA PRO A 8 15.44 -0.68 -4.75
C PRO A 8 14.88 -1.99 -5.32
N TYR A 9 14.85 -3.05 -4.50
CA TYR A 9 14.45 -4.40 -4.90
C TYR A 9 13.26 -4.93 -4.08
N LEU A 10 12.50 -4.04 -3.43
CA LEU A 10 11.35 -4.45 -2.64
C LEU A 10 10.21 -4.89 -3.56
N GLY A 11 10.13 -6.20 -3.82
CA GLY A 11 9.08 -6.83 -4.63
C GLY A 11 7.84 -7.22 -3.83
N MET A 12 7.98 -7.49 -2.54
CA MET A 12 6.89 -7.90 -1.66
C MET A 12 6.95 -7.13 -0.36
N LEU A 13 5.80 -6.61 0.08
CA LEU A 13 5.63 -5.95 1.36
C LEU A 13 4.39 -6.51 2.04
N GLU A 14 4.59 -7.03 3.25
CA GLU A 14 3.50 -7.48 4.11
C GLU A 14 3.54 -6.68 5.41
N LEU A 15 2.42 -6.06 5.75
CA LEU A 15 2.21 -5.35 7.00
C LEU A 15 1.11 -6.05 7.76
N HIS A 16 1.48 -6.69 8.86
CA HIS A 16 0.58 -7.43 9.75
C HIS A 16 0.18 -6.59 10.97
N GLU A 17 -0.50 -7.21 11.94
CA GLU A 17 -0.94 -6.58 13.18
C GLU A 17 0.13 -5.64 13.78
N GLU A 18 -0.30 -4.40 14.09
CA GLU A 18 0.53 -3.33 14.66
C GLU A 18 1.78 -2.90 13.87
N ALA A 19 2.05 -3.46 12.68
CA ALA A 19 3.15 -3.02 11.80
C ALA A 19 2.98 -1.56 11.35
N PHE A 20 1.74 -1.05 11.40
CA PHE A 20 1.41 0.34 11.18
C PHE A 20 0.32 0.80 12.15
N ILE A 21 0.69 1.64 13.13
CA ILE A 21 -0.22 2.27 14.10
C ILE A 21 -0.65 3.69 13.69
N GLY A 22 -0.30 4.12 12.49
CA GLY A 22 -0.70 5.43 11.96
C GLY A 22 -2.13 5.41 11.45
N LYS A 23 -2.77 6.59 11.44
CA LYS A 23 -4.13 6.77 10.88
C LYS A 23 -4.14 6.91 9.38
N GLU A 24 -3.07 7.46 8.80
CA GLU A 24 -3.01 7.80 7.38
C GLU A 24 -1.76 7.25 6.73
N MET A 25 -1.96 6.51 5.63
CA MET A 25 -0.89 5.95 4.81
C MET A 25 -0.88 6.61 3.44
N PHE A 26 0.29 7.09 3.03
CA PHE A 26 0.49 7.77 1.75
C PHE A 26 1.56 7.06 0.91
N CYS A 27 1.19 6.70 -0.31
CA CYS A 27 2.10 6.24 -1.36
C CYS A 27 2.04 7.24 -2.50
N CYS A 28 3.12 7.99 -2.74
CA CYS A 28 3.14 9.04 -3.76
C CYS A 28 4.36 8.98 -4.68
N GLY A 29 4.23 9.57 -5.87
CA GLY A 29 5.30 9.62 -6.87
C GLY A 29 5.79 8.22 -7.24
N GLN A 30 7.11 8.05 -7.38
CA GLN A 30 7.72 6.75 -7.71
C GLN A 30 7.92 5.83 -6.48
N ALA A 31 7.16 6.04 -5.39
CA ALA A 31 7.23 5.16 -4.24
C ALA A 31 6.93 3.71 -4.65
N PHE A 32 7.73 2.78 -4.14
CA PHE A 32 7.53 1.35 -4.35
C PHE A 32 7.56 0.95 -5.85
N ALA A 33 8.50 1.50 -6.62
CA ALA A 33 8.61 1.30 -8.07
C ALA A 33 8.74 -0.16 -8.53
N LYS A 34 9.17 -1.07 -7.65
CA LYS A 34 9.34 -2.51 -7.93
C LYS A 34 8.39 -3.41 -7.14
N LEU A 35 7.45 -2.83 -6.39
CA LEU A 35 6.56 -3.61 -5.55
C LEU A 35 5.52 -4.32 -6.42
N GLU A 36 5.49 -5.63 -6.29
CA GLU A 36 4.64 -6.54 -7.04
C GLU A 36 3.48 -7.06 -6.18
N SER A 37 3.71 -7.25 -4.88
CA SER A 37 2.72 -7.74 -3.92
C SER A 37 2.67 -6.88 -2.66
N LEU A 38 1.48 -6.43 -2.29
CA LEU A 38 1.19 -5.70 -1.05
C LEU A 38 0.12 -6.44 -0.25
N SER A 39 0.42 -6.77 1.01
CA SER A 39 -0.56 -7.30 1.96
C SER A 39 -0.69 -6.36 3.16
N LEU A 40 -1.91 -5.94 3.45
CA LEU A 40 -2.28 -5.11 4.59
C LEU A 40 -3.23 -5.93 5.48
N LYS A 41 -2.71 -6.47 6.58
CA LYS A 41 -3.47 -7.34 7.49
C LYS A 41 -3.54 -6.74 8.88
N GLU A 42 -4.76 -6.67 9.41
CA GLU A 42 -5.01 -6.28 10.80
C GLU A 42 -4.45 -4.88 11.17
N LEU A 43 -4.36 -3.99 10.19
CA LEU A 43 -3.94 -2.60 10.40
C LEU A 43 -5.11 -1.78 10.96
N ASN A 44 -5.51 -2.11 12.18
CA ASN A 44 -6.75 -1.63 12.79
C ASN A 44 -6.77 -0.12 13.07
N PHE A 45 -5.63 0.57 13.03
CA PHE A 45 -5.55 2.03 13.19
C PHE A 45 -5.61 2.79 11.86
N LEU A 46 -5.45 2.10 10.73
CA LEU A 46 -5.42 2.71 9.41
C LEU A 46 -6.83 3.17 9.03
N GLU A 47 -7.06 4.48 8.99
CA GLU A 47 -8.33 5.09 8.60
C GLU A 47 -8.35 5.48 7.12
N GLU A 48 -7.24 6.03 6.62
CA GLU A 48 -7.11 6.53 5.25
C GLU A 48 -5.88 5.97 4.55
N TRP A 49 -6.09 5.43 3.36
CA TRP A 49 -5.01 5.03 2.47
C TRP A 49 -5.10 5.82 1.16
N LYS A 50 -4.03 6.56 0.84
CA LYS A 50 -3.93 7.44 -0.33
C LYS A 50 -2.79 6.97 -1.23
N VAL A 51 -3.12 6.74 -2.49
CA VAL A 51 -2.19 6.35 -3.56
C VAL A 51 -2.28 7.41 -4.64
N SER A 52 -1.16 8.04 -5.00
CA SER A 52 -1.12 8.96 -6.15
C SER A 52 -0.86 8.21 -7.45
N GLU A 53 -1.16 8.85 -8.57
CA GLU A 53 -0.68 8.41 -9.87
C GLU A 53 0.85 8.21 -9.86
N GLY A 54 1.31 7.16 -10.52
CA GLY A 54 2.72 6.77 -10.61
C GLY A 54 3.26 5.93 -9.45
N ALA A 55 2.53 5.81 -8.33
CA ALA A 55 2.93 4.98 -7.21
C ALA A 55 2.66 3.49 -7.49
N MET A 56 3.57 2.62 -7.04
CA MET A 56 3.42 1.16 -7.15
C MET A 56 3.07 0.67 -8.58
N PRO A 57 3.79 1.10 -9.64
CA PRO A 57 3.43 0.82 -11.02
C PRO A 57 3.50 -0.66 -11.42
N CYS A 58 4.14 -1.51 -10.61
CA CYS A 58 4.28 -2.95 -10.85
C CYS A 58 3.37 -3.81 -9.97
N LEU A 59 2.51 -3.20 -9.16
CA LEU A 59 1.68 -3.92 -8.20
C LEU A 59 0.63 -4.75 -8.94
N TRP A 60 0.66 -6.06 -8.77
CA TRP A 60 -0.29 -6.97 -9.40
C TRP A 60 -1.10 -7.76 -8.38
N ARG A 61 -0.63 -7.86 -7.13
CA ARG A 61 -1.34 -8.48 -6.02
C ARG A 61 -1.56 -7.47 -4.89
N LEU A 62 -2.82 -7.26 -4.54
CA LEU A 62 -3.22 -6.51 -3.34
C LEU A 62 -4.11 -7.38 -2.47
N GLU A 63 -3.73 -7.52 -1.22
CA GLU A 63 -4.52 -8.18 -0.19
C GLU A 63 -4.79 -7.20 0.95
N ILE A 64 -6.06 -7.09 1.35
CA ILE A 64 -6.47 -6.28 2.48
C ILE A 64 -7.36 -7.15 3.35
N GLU A 65 -6.91 -7.44 4.55
CA GLU A 65 -7.57 -8.35 5.46
C GLU A 65 -7.72 -7.68 6.82
N ASN A 66 -8.93 -7.73 7.40
CA ASN A 66 -9.18 -7.27 8.77
C ASN A 66 -8.72 -5.83 9.10
N CYS A 67 -8.63 -4.93 8.12
CA CYS A 67 -8.32 -3.51 8.33
C CYS A 67 -9.59 -2.73 8.70
N ARG A 68 -10.08 -2.90 9.93
CA ARG A 68 -11.46 -2.53 10.33
C ARG A 68 -11.78 -1.03 10.29
N GLN A 69 -10.79 -0.16 10.42
CA GLN A 69 -10.98 1.29 10.40
C GLN A 69 -10.79 1.91 9.01
N LEU A 70 -10.35 1.12 8.01
CA LEU A 70 -10.08 1.63 6.67
C LEU A 70 -11.40 2.03 5.99
N LYS A 71 -11.60 3.34 5.80
CA LYS A 71 -12.89 3.89 5.35
C LYS A 71 -13.22 3.55 3.90
N LYS A 72 -12.20 3.55 3.03
CA LYS A 72 -12.33 3.25 1.61
C LYS A 72 -11.00 2.84 1.01
N LEU A 73 -11.06 2.17 -0.15
CA LEU A 73 -9.88 1.95 -0.98
C LEU A 73 -9.43 3.27 -1.64
N PRO A 74 -8.12 3.47 -1.88
CA PRO A 74 -7.62 4.64 -2.57
C PRO A 74 -8.12 4.66 -4.00
N ASP A 75 -8.64 5.81 -4.41
CA ASP A 75 -9.02 6.08 -5.79
C ASP A 75 -7.86 5.86 -6.77
N GLY A 76 -6.62 6.08 -6.32
CA GLY A 76 -5.41 5.91 -7.12
C GLY A 76 -5.09 4.47 -7.54
N LEU A 77 -5.73 3.46 -6.94
CA LEU A 77 -5.59 2.07 -7.41
C LEU A 77 -6.03 1.91 -8.87
N ARG A 78 -6.95 2.77 -9.34
CA ARG A 78 -7.41 2.77 -10.74
C ARG A 78 -6.30 3.03 -11.76
N PHE A 79 -5.18 3.62 -11.34
CA PHE A 79 -4.05 3.93 -12.21
C PHE A 79 -3.03 2.79 -12.30
N ILE A 80 -3.21 1.72 -11.50
CA ILE A 80 -2.32 0.57 -11.47
C ILE A 80 -2.85 -0.46 -12.46
N ALA A 81 -2.39 -0.39 -13.71
CA ALA A 81 -2.87 -1.25 -14.79
C ALA A 81 -2.56 -2.75 -14.60
N THR A 82 -1.58 -3.08 -13.76
CA THR A 82 -1.17 -4.47 -13.47
C THR A 82 -2.01 -5.13 -12.40
N LEU A 83 -2.82 -4.38 -11.66
CA LEU A 83 -3.57 -4.85 -10.51
C LEU A 83 -4.77 -5.70 -10.95
N GLN A 84 -4.83 -6.94 -10.47
CA GLN A 84 -5.93 -7.89 -10.73
C GLN A 84 -6.93 -7.95 -9.57
#